data_AF-A0A9W8RQ61-F1
#
_entry.id   AF-A0A9W8RQ61-F1
#
_cell.length_a   1.000
_cell.length_b   1.000
_cell.length_c   1.000
_cell.angle_alpha   90.00
_cell.angle_beta   90.00
_cell.angle_gamma   90.00
#
_symmetry.space_group_name_H-M   'P 1'
#
loop_
_entity.id
_entity.type
_entity.pdbx_description
1 polymer ?
#
loop_
_entity_poly.entity_id
_entity_poly.type
_entity_poly.pdbx_seq_one_letter_code
_entity_poly.pdbx_strand_id
1 'polypeptide(L)'
;MTAACHQESKLPAVKHNTAHLRQKIPFPLLSKLNDLKARVEYAEPSPPESPTSKDETGYENAQSLLQVMLEYADQITEVVLNPGVESIIAHRDLLRLLLDYAEQTVLATRNIHTAVASFPITNSERSKLLCSYYEALHAANLSPGLQEKGLFGSRTEDASTEIYTVFGGQGLRSNSLEELRELRNTYPSMTRELIHDLSTLLDNFSRTDEITRQLLPKGLKVLSWLDDSAQVPDSTYLNSAPVSVPLIGLVQLVHYEVTCKTLGLTPGQLRSRIAGTTGHSQGIITAAATVMADDWSSWRESTHAALTTLFWIGIRTQQTWNSQLRINTISEAMIQDSIDHGERKPSPMLSIRGLIREELQTCIDATKRYLGNGGHDLAISMTNGPRHFVVSGPPRYLYGLNLQIRKRKKMSIQRNSAGKGHAVGSMFLEVSVPFHTSWLRKAVPMIQNDLKDVSLHSSHANIKIPVFSTENGQDVSQGQGSKVLHHLVDLVVSRGLDWVKATANLHPEPALGTRTPAVLDFGPGGVNGISSLSPSGSRIILAGTLGGKKTDVGYKGELFG
;
A
#
# COMPACT_ATOMS: atom_id res chain seq x y z
N MET A 1 -18.35 -28.34 20.78
CA MET A 1 -18.75 -27.60 21.99
C MET A 1 -17.61 -26.63 22.30
N THR A 2 -17.69 -25.31 22.16
CA THR A 2 -18.78 -24.35 21.97
C THR A 2 -18.23 -23.22 21.09
N ALA A 3 -18.92 -22.91 20.00
CA ALA A 3 -18.66 -21.73 19.18
C ALA A 3 -19.17 -20.51 19.95
N ALA A 4 -18.26 -19.66 20.44
CA ALA A 4 -18.59 -18.30 20.83
C ALA A 4 -18.52 -17.44 19.56
N CYS A 5 -19.68 -17.20 18.97
CA CYS A 5 -19.87 -16.23 17.90
C CYS A 5 -19.58 -14.84 18.49
N HIS A 6 -18.41 -14.27 18.18
CA HIS A 6 -18.15 -12.86 18.42
C HIS A 6 -18.94 -12.03 17.39
N GLN A 7 -20.20 -11.76 17.67
CA GLN A 7 -20.86 -10.58 17.10
C GLN A 7 -20.28 -9.36 17.79
N GLU A 8 -19.35 -8.66 17.13
CA GLU A 8 -18.98 -7.31 17.56
C GLU A 8 -20.21 -6.41 17.56
N SER A 9 -20.40 -5.69 18.66
CA SER A 9 -21.47 -4.71 18.78
C SER A 9 -21.21 -3.57 17.80
N LYS A 10 -22.20 -3.26 16.94
CA LYS A 10 -22.17 -2.04 16.11
C LYS A 10 -22.13 -0.83 17.04
N LEU A 11 -20.95 -0.23 17.20
CA LEU A 11 -20.79 1.01 17.95
C LEU A 11 -21.59 2.13 17.27
N PRO A 12 -22.22 3.04 18.04
CA PRO A 12 -22.93 4.17 17.47
C PRO A 12 -21.95 5.12 16.76
N ALA A 13 -22.36 5.66 15.61
CA ALA A 13 -21.69 6.80 14.99
C ALA A 13 -21.86 8.07 15.85
N VAL A 14 -20.98 9.05 15.68
CA VAL A 14 -21.10 10.37 16.33
C VAL A 14 -22.47 10.97 15.99
N LYS A 15 -23.26 11.31 17.01
CA LYS A 15 -24.60 11.91 16.84
C LYS A 15 -24.56 13.41 17.11
N HIS A 16 -25.00 14.19 16.14
CA HIS A 16 -25.14 15.65 16.23
C HIS A 16 -26.40 16.06 17.02
N ASN A 17 -26.41 15.89 18.35
CA ASN A 17 -27.36 16.65 19.18
C ASN A 17 -26.93 16.74 20.65
N THR A 18 -26.24 17.82 21.02
CA THR A 18 -25.60 17.95 22.35
C THR A 18 -25.75 19.33 23.00
N ALA A 19 -26.81 20.09 22.68
CA ALA A 19 -27.09 21.37 23.34
C ALA A 19 -27.10 21.28 24.89
N HIS A 20 -27.55 20.15 25.44
CA HIS A 20 -27.58 19.89 26.88
C HIS A 20 -26.24 19.47 27.51
N LEU A 21 -25.22 19.10 26.71
CA LEU A 21 -23.96 18.58 27.24
C LEU A 21 -22.86 19.64 27.35
N ARG A 22 -22.98 20.81 26.68
CA ARG A 22 -22.02 21.93 26.78
C ARG A 22 -21.77 22.39 28.23
N GLN A 23 -22.75 22.22 29.13
CA GLN A 23 -22.62 22.55 30.55
C GLN A 23 -21.68 21.61 31.32
N LYS A 24 -21.25 20.48 30.73
CA LYS A 24 -20.32 19.50 31.32
C LYS A 24 -18.87 19.68 30.92
N ILE A 25 -18.55 20.60 29.98
CA ILE A 25 -17.16 20.93 29.65
C ILE A 25 -16.55 21.70 30.82
N PRO A 26 -15.39 21.31 31.37
CA PRO A 26 -14.76 22.06 32.45
C PRO A 26 -14.55 23.53 32.09
N PHE A 27 -14.91 24.43 33.00
CA PHE A 27 -14.88 25.88 32.76
C PHE A 27 -13.54 26.42 32.22
N PRO A 28 -12.36 25.96 32.69
CA PRO A 28 -11.08 26.43 32.14
C PRO A 28 -10.91 26.06 30.66
N LEU A 29 -11.36 24.87 30.26
CA LEU A 29 -11.33 24.45 28.86
C LEU A 29 -12.38 25.22 28.06
N LEU A 30 -13.60 25.35 28.57
CA LEU A 30 -14.66 26.12 27.93
C LEU A 30 -14.24 27.58 27.68
N SER A 31 -13.55 28.21 28.65
CA SER A 31 -12.98 29.56 28.50
C SER A 31 -11.95 29.60 27.39
N LYS A 32 -10.98 28.67 27.38
CA LYS A 32 -9.93 28.61 26.36
C LYS A 32 -10.51 28.33 24.96
N LEU A 33 -11.53 27.48 24.87
CA LEU A 33 -12.27 27.19 23.64
C LEU A 33 -13.07 28.40 23.14
N ASN A 34 -13.70 29.14 24.04
CA ASN A 34 -14.44 30.37 23.70
C ASN A 34 -13.51 31.48 23.22
N ASP A 35 -12.35 31.66 23.87
CA ASP A 35 -11.33 32.64 23.46
C ASP A 35 -10.78 32.35 22.06
N LEU A 36 -10.55 31.07 21.74
CA LEU A 36 -10.11 30.63 20.42
C LEU A 36 -11.23 30.74 19.38
N LYS A 37 -12.47 30.38 19.75
CA LYS A 37 -13.63 30.47 18.85
C LYS A 37 -13.95 31.92 18.47
N ALA A 38 -13.87 32.86 19.41
CA ALA A 38 -14.07 34.28 19.14
C ALA A 38 -13.09 34.84 18.08
N ARG A 39 -11.91 34.21 17.94
CA ARG A 39 -10.93 34.55 16.90
C ARG A 39 -11.26 33.95 15.52
N VAL A 40 -12.08 32.90 15.47
CA VAL A 40 -12.49 32.19 14.23
C VAL A 40 -13.71 32.84 13.57
N GLU A 41 -14.71 33.30 14.33
CA GLU A 41 -15.97 33.85 13.80
C GLU A 41 -15.82 35.19 13.04
N TYR A 42 -14.61 35.75 12.90
CA TYR A 42 -14.36 37.03 12.21
C TYR A 42 -13.92 36.91 10.73
N ALA A 43 -14.08 35.76 10.08
CA ALA A 43 -13.70 35.56 8.67
C ALA A 43 -14.92 35.44 7.75
N GLU A 44 -15.17 36.46 6.91
CA GLU A 44 -16.21 36.43 5.85
C GLU A 44 -15.87 35.43 4.73
N PRO A 45 -16.86 34.74 4.13
CA PRO A 45 -16.62 33.78 3.06
C PRO A 45 -16.28 34.49 1.74
N SER A 46 -15.17 34.11 1.10
CA SER A 46 -14.77 34.60 -0.24
C SER A 46 -14.73 33.43 -1.25
N PRO A 47 -14.97 33.67 -2.55
CA PRO A 47 -14.99 32.63 -3.58
C PRO A 47 -13.59 32.05 -3.86
N PRO A 48 -13.50 30.91 -4.58
CA PRO A 48 -12.26 30.14 -4.69
C PRO A 48 -11.29 30.79 -5.68
N GLU A 49 -10.41 31.65 -5.17
CA GLU A 49 -9.13 31.98 -5.79
C GLU A 49 -7.99 31.66 -4.81
N SER A 50 -6.75 31.60 -5.34
CA SER A 50 -5.52 31.21 -4.64
C SER A 50 -5.43 31.69 -3.18
N PRO A 51 -4.87 30.87 -2.26
CA PRO A 51 -4.94 31.08 -0.82
C PRO A 51 -4.49 32.50 -0.44
N THR A 52 -5.41 33.24 0.16
CA THR A 52 -5.18 34.60 0.64
C THR A 52 -4.68 34.59 2.08
N SER A 53 -4.12 35.70 2.59
CA SER A 53 -3.70 35.83 3.99
C SER A 53 -4.84 35.63 5.00
N LYS A 54 -6.10 35.79 4.57
CA LYS A 54 -7.30 35.48 5.38
C LYS A 54 -7.54 33.97 5.50
N ASP A 55 -7.21 33.19 4.48
CA ASP A 55 -7.33 31.73 4.52
C ASP A 55 -6.28 31.13 5.45
N GLU A 56 -5.03 31.63 5.38
CA GLU A 56 -3.93 31.19 6.26
C GLU A 56 -4.27 31.44 7.75
N THR A 57 -4.76 32.63 8.09
CA THR A 57 -5.18 32.95 9.47
C THR A 57 -6.39 32.13 9.92
N GLY A 58 -7.32 31.80 9.02
CA GLY A 58 -8.43 30.89 9.27
C GLY A 58 -7.96 29.46 9.58
N TYR A 59 -7.04 28.92 8.77
CA TYR A 59 -6.46 27.59 8.99
C TYR A 59 -5.61 27.52 10.26
N GLU A 60 -4.81 28.55 10.56
CA GLU A 60 -4.03 28.62 11.80
C GLU A 60 -4.92 28.59 13.05
N ASN A 61 -6.05 29.30 13.03
CA ASN A 61 -7.01 29.30 14.14
C ASN A 61 -7.73 27.95 14.27
N ALA A 62 -8.16 27.34 13.17
CA ALA A 62 -8.79 26.01 13.17
C ALA A 62 -7.84 24.91 13.63
N GLN A 63 -6.58 24.96 13.16
CA GLN A 63 -5.51 24.05 13.58
C GLN A 63 -5.25 24.15 15.09
N SER A 64 -5.07 25.36 15.60
CA SER A 64 -4.78 25.60 17.02
C SER A 64 -5.92 25.12 17.91
N LEU A 65 -7.16 25.36 17.49
CA LEU A 65 -8.36 24.91 18.20
C LEU A 65 -8.44 23.38 18.24
N LEU A 66 -8.18 22.71 17.11
CA LEU A 66 -8.16 21.25 17.03
C LEU A 66 -7.06 20.64 17.91
N GLN A 67 -5.85 21.20 17.87
CA GLN A 67 -4.72 20.77 18.68
C GLN A 67 -5.06 20.78 20.16
N VAL A 68 -5.58 21.90 20.68
CA VAL A 68 -5.96 22.02 22.10
C VAL A 68 -7.05 21.02 22.49
N MET A 69 -8.04 20.78 21.62
CA MET A 69 -9.09 19.79 21.88
C MET A 69 -8.54 18.38 21.96
N LEU A 70 -7.68 18.00 20.99
CA LEU A 70 -7.14 16.66 20.90
C LEU A 70 -6.10 16.38 21.99
N GLU A 71 -5.29 17.37 22.38
CA GLU A 71 -4.40 17.27 23.55
C GLU A 71 -5.17 17.00 24.84
N TYR A 72 -6.34 17.65 25.00
CA TYR A 72 -7.21 17.40 26.15
C TYR A 72 -7.91 16.04 26.05
N ALA A 73 -8.32 15.62 24.84
CA ALA A 73 -8.88 14.30 24.59
C ALA A 73 -7.86 13.18 24.88
N ASP A 74 -6.58 13.40 24.61
CA ASP A 74 -5.52 12.42 24.91
C ASP A 74 -5.42 12.14 26.41
N GLN A 75 -5.46 13.18 27.26
CA GLN A 75 -5.45 13.02 28.72
C GLN A 75 -6.65 12.19 29.20
N ILE A 76 -7.84 12.44 28.65
CA ILE A 76 -9.04 11.66 29.02
C ILE A 76 -8.96 10.24 28.47
N THR A 77 -8.42 10.06 27.27
CA THR A 77 -8.24 8.75 26.63
C THR A 77 -7.33 7.86 27.46
N GLU A 78 -6.21 8.40 27.96
CA GLU A 78 -5.31 7.69 28.87
C GLU A 78 -6.04 7.23 30.14
N VAL A 79 -6.87 8.08 30.72
CA VAL A 79 -7.68 7.76 31.91
C VAL A 79 -8.71 6.66 31.62
N VAL A 80 -9.36 6.68 30.44
CA VAL A 80 -10.37 5.69 30.05
C VAL A 80 -9.76 4.33 29.74
N LEU A 81 -8.57 4.30 29.14
CA LEU A 81 -7.90 3.08 28.71
C LEU A 81 -7.10 2.41 29.84
N ASN A 82 -6.82 3.11 30.95
CA ASN A 82 -6.12 2.55 32.11
C ASN A 82 -7.08 1.96 33.16
N PRO A 83 -6.90 0.69 33.57
CA PRO A 83 -7.76 0.01 34.54
C PRO A 83 -7.50 0.53 35.97
N GLY A 84 -8.44 1.28 36.53
CA GLY A 84 -8.35 1.73 37.94
C GLY A 84 -9.18 2.96 38.32
N VAL A 85 -9.85 3.61 37.37
CA VAL A 85 -10.45 4.93 37.59
C VAL A 85 -11.95 4.86 37.89
N GLU A 86 -12.38 5.60 38.92
CA GLU A 86 -13.80 5.86 39.20
C GLU A 86 -14.43 6.74 38.08
N SER A 87 -15.63 6.36 37.63
CA SER A 87 -16.43 7.08 36.61
C SER A 87 -15.89 7.08 35.16
N ILE A 88 -15.55 5.90 34.63
CA ILE A 88 -15.28 5.68 33.19
C ILE A 88 -16.41 6.24 32.29
N ILE A 89 -17.65 6.21 32.76
CA ILE A 89 -18.83 6.70 32.02
C ILE A 89 -18.74 8.21 31.79
N ALA A 90 -18.41 9.01 32.81
CA ALA A 90 -18.33 10.46 32.67
C ALA A 90 -17.20 10.89 31.72
N HIS A 91 -16.05 10.22 31.79
CA HIS A 91 -14.93 10.46 30.88
C HIS A 91 -15.28 10.13 29.42
N ARG A 92 -16.00 9.03 29.18
CA ARG A 92 -16.51 8.70 27.84
C ARG A 92 -17.50 9.73 27.32
N ASP A 93 -18.42 10.20 28.17
CA ASP A 93 -19.39 11.24 27.77
C ASP A 93 -18.70 12.58 27.47
N LEU A 94 -17.62 12.90 28.20
CA LEU A 94 -16.80 14.08 27.91
C LEU A 94 -16.05 13.94 26.58
N LEU A 95 -15.45 12.78 26.28
CA LEU A 95 -14.84 12.52 24.97
C LEU A 95 -15.85 12.67 23.84
N ARG A 96 -17.04 12.09 23.97
CA ARG A 96 -18.11 12.20 22.97
C ARG A 96 -18.48 13.66 22.69
N LEU A 97 -18.57 14.47 23.73
CA LEU A 97 -18.88 15.89 23.63
C LEU A 97 -17.77 16.68 22.93
N LEU A 98 -16.50 16.42 23.29
CA LEU A 98 -15.34 17.06 22.67
C LEU A 98 -15.25 16.73 21.19
N LEU A 99 -15.44 15.45 20.83
CA LEU A 99 -15.43 14.97 19.46
C LEU A 99 -16.56 15.59 18.62
N ASP A 100 -17.79 15.59 19.15
CA ASP A 100 -18.94 16.23 18.46
C ASP A 100 -18.70 17.74 18.27
N TYR A 101 -18.14 18.41 19.29
CA TYR A 101 -17.80 19.83 19.17
C TYR A 101 -16.69 20.07 18.13
N ALA A 102 -15.63 19.26 18.11
CA ALA A 102 -14.57 19.34 17.11
C ALA A 102 -15.12 19.11 15.68
N GLU A 103 -15.99 18.11 15.51
CA GLU A 103 -16.62 17.80 14.23
C GLU A 103 -17.52 18.92 13.71
N GLN A 104 -18.29 19.55 14.60
CA GLN A 104 -19.19 20.65 14.24
C GLN A 104 -18.46 21.97 14.01
N THR A 105 -17.43 22.29 14.81
CA THR A 105 -16.82 23.62 14.83
C THR A 105 -15.52 23.73 14.02
N VAL A 106 -14.70 22.69 14.01
CA VAL A 106 -13.42 22.69 13.30
C VAL A 106 -13.56 21.96 11.97
N LEU A 107 -14.04 20.72 12.00
CA LEU A 107 -14.08 19.89 10.81
C LEU A 107 -15.21 20.28 9.87
N ALA A 108 -16.26 20.94 10.38
CA ALA A 108 -17.41 21.42 9.62
C ALA A 108 -17.98 20.34 8.67
N THR A 109 -18.18 19.12 9.18
CA THR A 109 -18.62 17.91 8.43
C THR A 109 -17.61 17.32 7.44
N ARG A 110 -16.37 17.82 7.37
CA ARG A 110 -15.28 17.22 6.59
C ARG A 110 -14.62 16.10 7.39
N ASN A 111 -14.01 15.15 6.70
CA ASN A 111 -13.16 14.17 7.35
C ASN A 111 -11.90 14.84 7.91
N ILE A 112 -11.42 14.36 9.06
CA ILE A 112 -10.19 14.87 9.69
C ILE A 112 -8.99 14.84 8.74
N HIS A 113 -8.86 13.84 7.87
CA HIS A 113 -7.77 13.76 6.89
C HIS A 113 -7.77 14.94 5.92
N THR A 114 -8.96 15.37 5.47
CA THR A 114 -9.11 16.54 4.59
C THR A 114 -8.74 17.83 5.33
N ALA A 115 -9.15 17.96 6.60
CA ALA A 115 -8.82 19.12 7.42
C ALA A 115 -7.30 19.22 7.67
N VAL A 116 -6.67 18.16 8.17
CA VAL A 116 -5.23 18.19 8.48
C VAL A 116 -4.33 18.28 7.23
N ALA A 117 -4.82 17.84 6.07
CA ALA A 117 -4.13 18.03 4.79
C ALA A 117 -4.08 19.52 4.39
N SER A 118 -5.10 20.31 4.75
CA SER A 118 -5.15 21.75 4.47
C SER A 118 -4.28 22.60 5.42
N PHE A 119 -3.92 22.07 6.58
CA PHE A 119 -3.09 22.79 7.55
C PHE A 119 -1.62 22.88 7.12
N PRO A 120 -0.93 24.01 7.41
CA PRO A 120 0.47 24.25 7.06
C PRO A 120 1.44 23.53 8.02
N ILE A 121 1.23 22.21 8.22
CA ILE A 121 1.97 21.36 9.17
C ILE A 121 2.65 20.18 8.47
N THR A 122 3.63 19.60 9.14
CA THR A 122 4.36 18.42 8.66
C THR A 122 3.50 17.15 8.70
N ASN A 123 3.89 16.13 7.92
CA ASN A 123 3.21 14.83 7.97
C ASN A 123 3.28 14.16 9.36
N SER A 124 4.34 14.43 10.14
CA SER A 124 4.45 13.92 11.51
C SER A 124 3.40 14.56 12.43
N GLU A 125 3.17 15.86 12.30
CA GLU A 125 2.11 16.57 13.04
C GLU A 125 0.72 16.12 12.59
N ARG A 126 0.49 15.93 11.28
CA ARG A 126 -0.76 15.35 10.76
C ARG A 126 -1.03 13.98 11.36
N SER A 127 -0.01 13.11 11.38
CA SER A 127 -0.08 11.77 11.97
C SER A 127 -0.47 11.82 13.45
N LYS A 128 0.10 12.73 14.25
CA LYS A 128 -0.26 12.93 15.66
C LYS A 128 -1.73 13.33 15.83
N LEU A 129 -2.21 14.33 15.07
CA LEU A 129 -3.62 14.75 15.14
C LEU A 129 -4.59 13.63 14.75
N LEU A 130 -4.24 12.85 13.73
CA LEU A 130 -5.03 11.68 13.33
C LEU A 130 -5.05 10.62 14.43
N CYS A 131 -3.90 10.33 15.04
CA CYS A 131 -3.79 9.39 16.15
C CYS A 131 -4.69 9.79 17.32
N SER A 132 -4.54 11.02 17.84
CA SER A 132 -5.32 11.53 18.97
C SER A 132 -6.83 11.46 18.69
N TYR A 133 -7.27 11.84 17.48
CA TYR A 133 -8.68 11.79 17.12
C TYR A 133 -9.23 10.35 17.07
N TYR A 134 -8.53 9.41 16.44
CA TYR A 134 -9.02 8.04 16.31
C TYR A 134 -8.91 7.24 17.63
N GLU A 135 -7.90 7.49 18.46
CA GLU A 135 -7.84 6.91 19.81
C GLU A 135 -8.97 7.47 20.70
N ALA A 136 -9.28 8.77 20.61
CA ALA A 136 -10.40 9.37 21.33
C ALA A 136 -11.74 8.76 20.89
N LEU A 137 -11.97 8.55 19.59
CA LEU A 137 -13.15 7.83 19.08
C LEU A 137 -13.23 6.42 19.66
N HIS A 138 -12.12 5.67 19.65
CA HIS A 138 -12.05 4.32 20.19
C HIS A 138 -12.38 4.28 21.69
N ALA A 139 -11.76 5.15 22.50
CA ALA A 139 -12.01 5.23 23.94
C ALA A 139 -13.45 5.64 24.27
N ALA A 140 -14.06 6.48 23.42
CA ALA A 140 -15.46 6.89 23.52
C ALA A 140 -16.47 5.79 23.10
N ASN A 141 -16.00 4.64 22.62
CA ASN A 141 -16.80 3.59 21.99
C ASN A 141 -17.62 4.13 20.80
N LEU A 142 -16.96 4.89 19.94
CA LEU A 142 -17.51 5.43 18.70
C LEU A 142 -16.78 4.83 17.49
N SER A 143 -17.48 4.78 16.36
CA SER A 143 -16.88 4.46 15.06
C SER A 143 -16.89 5.69 14.16
N PRO A 144 -15.92 5.82 13.23
CA PRO A 144 -15.97 6.85 12.21
C PRO A 144 -17.31 6.82 11.46
N GLY A 145 -17.94 7.98 11.31
CA GLY A 145 -19.19 8.11 10.57
C GLY A 145 -19.00 7.77 9.09
N LEU A 146 -20.06 7.27 8.46
CA LEU A 146 -20.10 7.05 7.01
C LEU A 146 -19.80 8.36 6.29
N GLN A 147 -18.84 8.35 5.39
CA GLN A 147 -18.50 9.53 4.60
C GLN A 147 -19.52 9.71 3.47
N GLU A 148 -20.39 10.70 3.62
CA GLU A 148 -21.44 11.01 2.62
C GLU A 148 -20.90 11.82 1.43
N LYS A 149 -19.78 12.52 1.62
CA LYS A 149 -19.11 13.36 0.62
C LYS A 149 -17.77 12.74 0.19
N GLY A 150 -17.23 13.25 -0.90
CA GLY A 150 -15.94 12.85 -1.47
C GLY A 150 -16.00 11.64 -2.38
N LEU A 151 -14.85 11.02 -2.67
CA LEU A 151 -14.71 10.03 -3.72
C LEU A 151 -15.63 8.80 -3.54
N PHE A 152 -15.87 8.40 -2.29
CA PHE A 152 -16.70 7.24 -1.93
C PHE A 152 -18.10 7.60 -1.39
N GLY A 153 -18.47 8.90 -1.45
CA GLY A 153 -19.75 9.41 -0.97
C GLY A 153 -20.97 8.94 -1.78
N SER A 154 -22.14 9.43 -1.40
CA SER A 154 -23.40 9.11 -2.07
C SER A 154 -23.35 9.57 -3.54
N ARG A 155 -23.37 8.60 -4.47
CA ARG A 155 -23.35 8.87 -5.91
C ARG A 155 -24.62 9.63 -6.29
N THR A 156 -24.49 10.87 -6.77
CA THR A 156 -25.56 11.50 -7.57
C THR A 156 -25.53 10.90 -8.97
N GLU A 157 -26.71 10.67 -9.56
CA GLU A 157 -26.88 9.94 -10.83
C GLU A 157 -26.11 10.57 -12.02
N ASP A 158 -25.77 11.86 -11.93
CA ASP A 158 -25.24 12.65 -13.05
C ASP A 158 -23.70 12.68 -13.19
N ALA A 159 -22.90 12.13 -12.25
CA ALA A 159 -21.43 12.13 -12.38
C ALA A 159 -20.70 11.10 -11.50
N SER A 160 -20.87 9.80 -11.72
CA SER A 160 -20.08 8.79 -11.00
C SER A 160 -18.66 8.68 -11.58
N THR A 161 -17.64 9.06 -10.80
CA THR A 161 -16.24 8.73 -11.09
C THR A 161 -16.01 7.23 -10.88
N GLU A 162 -15.47 6.53 -11.87
CA GLU A 162 -15.02 5.15 -11.69
C GLU A 162 -13.78 5.10 -10.80
N ILE A 163 -13.76 4.15 -9.87
CA ILE A 163 -12.66 3.96 -8.92
C ILE A 163 -12.03 2.62 -9.18
N TYR A 164 -10.71 2.60 -9.38
CA TYR A 164 -9.91 1.40 -9.48
C TYR A 164 -8.89 1.35 -8.36
N THR A 165 -8.43 0.16 -7.99
CA THR A 165 -7.36 0.00 -6.98
C THR A 165 -6.18 -0.74 -7.55
N VAL A 166 -4.97 -0.31 -7.16
CA VAL A 166 -3.71 -0.94 -7.54
C VAL A 166 -2.87 -1.22 -6.30
N PHE A 167 -2.18 -2.36 -6.36
CA PHE A 167 -1.28 -2.82 -5.29
C PHE A 167 0.13 -3.00 -5.86
N GLY A 168 1.14 -2.47 -5.17
CA GLY A 168 2.54 -2.54 -5.60
C GLY A 168 3.21 -3.89 -5.34
N GLY A 169 4.48 -4.02 -5.74
CA GLY A 169 5.33 -5.18 -5.49
C GLY A 169 6.75 -4.79 -5.11
N GLN A 170 7.64 -5.78 -5.04
CA GLN A 170 9.07 -5.56 -4.78
C GLN A 170 9.78 -4.81 -5.92
N GLY A 171 10.97 -4.26 -5.61
CA GLY A 171 11.81 -3.56 -6.58
C GLY A 171 11.41 -2.09 -6.81
N LEU A 172 10.33 -1.65 -6.17
CA LEU A 172 9.99 -0.24 -5.97
C LEU A 172 10.77 0.27 -4.74
N ARG A 173 11.03 1.59 -4.68
CA ARG A 173 11.72 2.17 -3.52
C ARG A 173 10.74 2.31 -2.35
N SER A 174 10.51 1.22 -1.63
CA SER A 174 9.60 1.15 -0.49
C SER A 174 10.34 0.78 0.79
N ASN A 175 10.13 1.53 1.87
CA ASN A 175 10.54 1.14 3.21
C ASN A 175 9.35 0.54 3.96
N SER A 176 8.97 -0.69 3.61
CA SER A 176 7.72 -1.31 4.08
C SER A 176 7.62 -1.39 5.60
N LEU A 177 8.75 -1.62 6.29
CA LEU A 177 8.75 -1.67 7.75
C LEU A 177 8.49 -0.29 8.38
N GLU A 178 9.08 0.76 7.83
CA GLU A 178 8.81 2.13 8.30
C GLU A 178 7.37 2.54 7.99
N GLU A 179 6.86 2.20 6.81
CA GLU A 179 5.47 2.49 6.44
C GLU A 179 4.47 1.73 7.34
N LEU A 180 4.79 0.50 7.74
CA LEU A 180 4.02 -0.24 8.74
C LEU A 180 4.09 0.42 10.13
N ARG A 181 5.24 0.96 10.51
CA ARG A 181 5.43 1.70 11.77
C ARG A 181 4.63 3.00 11.75
N GLU A 182 4.65 3.75 10.66
CA GLU A 182 3.84 4.95 10.45
C GLU A 182 2.34 4.63 10.56
N LEU A 183 1.88 3.54 9.93
CA LEU A 183 0.50 3.07 10.05
C LEU A 183 0.12 2.74 11.49
N ARG A 184 0.94 1.95 12.18
CA ARG A 184 0.71 1.55 13.57
C ARG A 184 0.67 2.77 14.50
N ASN A 185 1.55 3.74 14.28
CA ASN A 185 1.64 4.93 15.12
C ASN A 185 0.49 5.93 14.84
N THR A 186 0.02 6.01 13.59
CA THR A 186 -1.05 6.93 13.19
C THR A 186 -2.44 6.39 13.52
N TYR A 187 -2.65 5.07 13.45
CA TYR A 187 -3.97 4.45 13.64
C TYR A 187 -3.94 3.24 14.61
N PRO A 188 -3.41 3.38 15.85
CA PRO A 188 -3.18 2.23 16.74
C PRO A 188 -4.42 1.36 16.96
N SER A 189 -5.55 1.96 17.36
CA SER A 189 -6.84 1.27 17.57
C SER A 189 -7.38 0.56 16.34
N MET A 190 -7.03 1.02 15.13
CA MET A 190 -7.49 0.41 13.89
C MET A 190 -6.59 -0.73 13.43
N THR A 191 -5.28 -0.65 13.66
CA THR A 191 -4.29 -1.57 13.09
C THR A 191 -3.78 -2.61 14.07
N ARG A 192 -3.87 -2.38 15.38
CA ARG A 192 -3.23 -3.21 16.43
C ARG A 192 -3.55 -4.69 16.29
N GLU A 193 -4.83 -5.02 16.14
CA GLU A 193 -5.30 -6.41 16.05
C GLU A 193 -4.77 -7.10 14.78
N LEU A 194 -4.99 -6.50 13.61
CA LEU A 194 -4.55 -7.08 12.33
C LEU A 194 -3.03 -7.23 12.27
N ILE A 195 -2.27 -6.20 12.67
CA ILE A 195 -0.81 -6.26 12.68
C ILE A 195 -0.31 -7.35 13.61
N HIS A 196 -0.89 -7.46 14.81
CA HIS A 196 -0.52 -8.49 15.77
C HIS A 196 -0.79 -9.89 15.21
N ASP A 197 -2.04 -10.15 14.81
CA ASP A 197 -2.48 -11.44 14.28
C ASP A 197 -1.63 -11.91 13.09
N LEU A 198 -1.49 -11.07 12.06
CA LEU A 198 -0.71 -11.40 10.87
C LEU A 198 0.80 -11.50 11.12
N SER A 199 1.34 -10.70 12.05
CA SER A 199 2.76 -10.83 12.43
C SER A 199 3.02 -12.11 13.20
N THR A 200 2.12 -12.51 14.10
CA THR A 200 2.19 -13.79 14.82
C THR A 200 2.09 -14.97 13.86
N LEU A 201 1.20 -14.89 12.86
CA LEU A 201 1.08 -15.88 11.79
C LEU A 201 2.43 -16.08 11.06
N LEU A 202 3.05 -14.99 10.62
CA LEU A 202 4.35 -15.03 9.93
C LEU A 202 5.47 -15.58 10.79
N ASP A 203 5.54 -15.17 12.06
CA ASP A 203 6.57 -15.65 12.97
C ASP A 203 6.41 -17.16 13.24
N ASN A 204 5.19 -17.66 13.37
CA ASN A 204 4.92 -19.09 13.48
C ASN A 204 5.33 -19.85 12.21
N PHE A 205 5.00 -19.33 11.03
CA PHE A 205 5.41 -19.94 9.76
C PHE A 205 6.92 -20.00 9.59
N SER A 206 7.65 -18.96 10.03
CA SER A 206 9.13 -18.94 9.95
C SER A 206 9.80 -20.12 10.66
N ARG A 207 9.10 -20.74 11.62
CA ARG A 207 9.57 -21.84 12.48
C ARG A 207 8.95 -23.20 12.14
N THR A 208 8.20 -23.30 11.06
CA THR A 208 7.38 -24.50 10.75
C THR A 208 8.20 -25.70 10.28
N ASP A 209 9.25 -25.51 9.48
CA ASP A 209 10.10 -26.61 9.00
C ASP A 209 11.59 -26.26 8.96
N GLU A 210 12.43 -27.19 8.51
CA GLU A 210 13.88 -26.98 8.39
C GLU A 210 14.25 -25.94 7.32
N ILE A 211 13.53 -25.93 6.19
CA ILE A 211 13.77 -24.99 5.10
C ILE A 211 13.43 -23.57 5.55
N THR A 212 12.30 -23.36 6.23
CA THR A 212 11.92 -22.04 6.73
C THR A 212 12.96 -21.53 7.73
N ARG A 213 13.43 -22.36 8.66
CA ARG A 213 14.47 -21.99 9.63
C ARG A 213 15.82 -21.67 8.98
N GLN A 214 16.18 -22.40 7.93
CA GLN A 214 17.40 -22.13 7.16
C GLN A 214 17.33 -20.80 6.40
N LEU A 215 16.18 -20.49 5.79
CA LEU A 215 15.99 -19.28 4.98
C LEU A 215 15.70 -18.03 5.84
N LEU A 216 15.16 -18.22 7.04
CA LEU A 216 14.80 -17.16 7.99
C LEU A 216 15.54 -17.32 9.32
N PRO A 217 16.89 -17.27 9.35
CA PRO A 217 17.66 -17.43 10.59
C PRO A 217 17.36 -16.37 11.66
N LYS A 218 16.82 -15.20 11.28
CA LYS A 218 16.39 -14.15 12.20
C LYS A 218 14.87 -14.18 12.49
N GLY A 219 14.15 -15.15 11.92
CA GLY A 219 12.68 -15.24 11.97
C GLY A 219 11.96 -14.12 11.22
N LEU A 220 10.64 -14.03 11.41
CA LEU A 220 9.79 -12.94 10.95
C LEU A 220 9.18 -12.19 12.14
N LYS A 221 10.05 -11.66 13.01
CA LYS A 221 9.66 -11.00 14.26
C LYS A 221 9.20 -9.55 14.05
N VAL A 222 8.21 -9.36 13.17
CA VAL A 222 7.74 -8.03 12.73
C VAL A 222 7.37 -7.14 13.91
N LEU A 223 6.67 -7.67 14.92
CA LEU A 223 6.32 -6.90 16.13
C LEU A 223 7.56 -6.36 16.86
N SER A 224 8.55 -7.23 17.12
CA SER A 224 9.81 -6.81 17.74
C SER A 224 10.57 -5.78 16.91
N TRP A 225 10.54 -5.90 15.58
CA TRP A 225 11.17 -4.93 14.67
C TRP A 225 10.46 -3.58 14.69
N LEU A 226 9.14 -3.56 14.86
CA LEU A 226 8.37 -2.33 14.98
C LEU A 226 8.61 -1.65 16.33
N ASP A 227 8.78 -2.43 17.41
CA ASP A 227 8.99 -1.93 18.79
C ASP A 227 10.41 -1.42 19.02
N ASP A 228 11.42 -2.11 18.51
CA ASP A 228 12.83 -1.78 18.74
C ASP A 228 13.61 -1.78 17.43
N SER A 229 14.05 -0.59 17.02
CA SER A 229 14.89 -0.38 15.84
C SER A 229 16.22 -1.16 15.90
N ALA A 230 16.73 -1.50 17.09
CA ALA A 230 17.93 -2.31 17.24
C ALA A 230 17.72 -3.80 16.89
N GLN A 231 16.48 -4.28 16.90
CA GLN A 231 16.14 -5.65 16.49
C GLN A 231 15.96 -5.79 14.97
N VAL A 232 15.93 -4.67 14.23
CA VAL A 232 15.68 -4.65 12.80
C VAL A 232 16.87 -5.31 12.07
N PRO A 233 16.64 -6.37 11.26
CA PRO A 233 17.68 -6.98 10.46
C PRO A 233 18.28 -6.01 9.42
N ASP A 234 19.45 -6.35 8.91
CA ASP A 234 20.07 -5.61 7.81
C ASP A 234 19.22 -5.64 6.53
N SER A 235 19.50 -4.70 5.63
CA SER A 235 18.75 -4.54 4.37
C SER A 235 18.81 -5.77 3.46
N THR A 236 19.87 -6.59 3.53
CA THR A 236 19.95 -7.81 2.71
C THR A 236 18.92 -8.83 3.17
N TYR A 237 18.76 -8.98 4.48
CA TYR A 237 17.72 -9.84 5.05
C TYR A 237 16.32 -9.31 4.76
N LEU A 238 16.07 -8.01 4.99
CA LEU A 238 14.77 -7.39 4.76
C LEU A 238 14.32 -7.45 3.29
N ASN A 239 15.25 -7.30 2.35
CA ASN A 239 14.98 -7.38 0.91
C ASN A 239 14.95 -8.83 0.35
N SER A 240 15.21 -9.84 1.19
CA SER A 240 15.08 -11.24 0.79
C SER A 240 13.60 -11.59 0.56
N ALA A 241 13.30 -12.42 -0.45
CA ALA A 241 11.93 -12.76 -0.83
C ALA A 241 11.13 -13.40 0.32
N PRO A 242 11.72 -14.29 1.16
CA PRO A 242 11.04 -14.81 2.34
C PRO A 242 10.55 -13.76 3.35
N VAL A 243 11.16 -12.57 3.36
CA VAL A 243 10.83 -11.48 4.31
C VAL A 243 10.00 -10.40 3.63
N SER A 244 10.52 -9.84 2.55
CA SER A 244 9.91 -8.71 1.84
C SER A 244 8.55 -9.04 1.21
N VAL A 245 8.38 -10.24 0.64
CA VAL A 245 7.12 -10.63 -0.02
C VAL A 245 5.95 -10.58 0.96
N PRO A 246 5.96 -11.30 2.10
CA PRO A 246 4.89 -11.18 3.08
C PRO A 246 4.83 -9.79 3.74
N LEU A 247 5.96 -9.14 4.04
CA LEU A 247 5.96 -7.82 4.70
C LEU A 247 5.28 -6.73 3.85
N ILE A 248 5.51 -6.72 2.53
CA ILE A 248 4.83 -5.80 1.60
C ILE A 248 3.33 -6.08 1.59
N GLY A 249 2.94 -7.36 1.56
CA GLY A 249 1.54 -7.75 1.62
C GLY A 249 0.85 -7.28 2.90
N LEU A 250 1.52 -7.42 4.05
CA LEU A 250 1.03 -6.94 5.34
C LEU A 250 0.74 -5.43 5.30
N VAL A 251 1.67 -4.62 4.81
CA VAL A 251 1.47 -3.15 4.69
C VAL A 251 0.25 -2.82 3.84
N GLN A 252 0.11 -3.47 2.69
CA GLN A 252 -1.01 -3.26 1.77
C GLN A 252 -2.37 -3.59 2.39
N LEU A 253 -2.45 -4.73 3.09
CA LEU A 253 -3.66 -5.16 3.77
C LEU A 253 -4.01 -4.19 4.92
N VAL A 254 -3.03 -3.72 5.69
CA VAL A 254 -3.23 -2.74 6.76
C VAL A 254 -3.71 -1.40 6.20
N HIS A 255 -3.14 -0.90 5.09
CA HIS A 255 -3.64 0.31 4.43
C HIS A 255 -5.11 0.16 4.02
N TYR A 256 -5.48 -0.98 3.43
CA TYR A 256 -6.85 -1.23 3.01
C TYR A 256 -7.83 -1.27 4.21
N GLU A 257 -7.44 -1.92 5.30
CA GLU A 257 -8.23 -1.94 6.55
C GLU A 257 -8.41 -0.54 7.13
N VAL A 258 -7.34 0.26 7.20
CA VAL A 258 -7.41 1.65 7.65
C VAL A 258 -8.35 2.45 6.76
N THR A 259 -8.27 2.31 5.44
CA THR A 259 -9.19 3.02 4.53
C THR A 259 -10.64 2.61 4.74
N CYS A 260 -10.93 1.33 4.92
CA CYS A 260 -12.27 0.85 5.26
C CYS A 260 -12.78 1.49 6.57
N LYS A 261 -11.99 1.38 7.65
CA LYS A 261 -12.36 1.90 8.99
C LYS A 261 -12.54 3.41 8.99
N THR A 262 -11.65 4.16 8.35
CA THR A 262 -11.70 5.63 8.28
C THR A 262 -12.86 6.16 7.43
N LEU A 263 -13.35 5.38 6.46
CA LEU A 263 -14.54 5.68 5.68
C LEU A 263 -15.85 5.24 6.37
N GLY A 264 -15.77 4.51 7.48
CA GLY A 264 -16.93 3.90 8.13
C GLY A 264 -17.56 2.78 7.30
N LEU A 265 -16.76 2.05 6.51
CA LEU A 265 -17.19 1.01 5.59
C LEU A 265 -16.64 -0.37 5.96
N THR A 266 -17.41 -1.42 5.70
CA THR A 266 -16.84 -2.77 5.64
C THR A 266 -16.04 -2.97 4.35
N PRO A 267 -15.13 -3.96 4.29
CA PRO A 267 -14.41 -4.31 3.07
C PRO A 267 -15.33 -4.55 1.85
N GLY A 268 -16.45 -5.25 2.04
CA GLY A 268 -17.43 -5.49 0.98
C GLY A 268 -18.15 -4.24 0.51
N GLN A 269 -18.46 -3.32 1.43
CA GLN A 269 -19.04 -2.02 1.09
C GLN A 269 -18.05 -1.15 0.32
N LEU A 270 -16.76 -1.14 0.70
CA LEU A 270 -15.74 -0.42 -0.05
C LEU A 270 -15.57 -1.02 -1.45
N ARG A 271 -15.43 -2.34 -1.55
CA ARG A 271 -15.37 -3.09 -2.82
C ARG A 271 -16.55 -2.77 -3.74
N SER A 272 -17.78 -2.66 -3.22
CA SER A 272 -18.96 -2.34 -4.03
C SER A 272 -18.90 -0.97 -4.74
N ARG A 273 -17.99 -0.09 -4.31
CA ARG A 273 -17.75 1.23 -4.91
C ARG A 273 -16.58 1.24 -5.90
N ILE A 274 -15.88 0.12 -6.07
CA ILE A 274 -14.70 -0.04 -6.93
C ILE A 274 -15.11 -0.80 -8.20
N ALA A 275 -14.68 -0.32 -9.36
CA ALA A 275 -14.97 -0.89 -10.67
C ALA A 275 -14.06 -2.08 -11.02
N GLY A 276 -12.83 -2.11 -10.50
CA GLY A 276 -11.90 -3.21 -10.68
C GLY A 276 -10.60 -3.01 -9.89
N THR A 277 -9.80 -4.06 -9.82
CA THR A 277 -8.52 -4.04 -9.11
C THR A 277 -7.44 -4.80 -9.87
N THR A 278 -6.18 -4.47 -9.62
CA THR A 278 -5.03 -5.26 -10.08
C THR A 278 -3.86 -5.04 -9.13
N GLY A 279 -2.79 -5.79 -9.30
CA GLY A 279 -1.58 -5.58 -8.52
C GLY A 279 -0.33 -5.98 -9.28
N HIS A 280 0.71 -5.17 -9.16
CA HIS A 280 1.99 -5.39 -9.80
C HIS A 280 2.75 -6.50 -9.11
N SER A 281 3.16 -7.51 -9.88
CA SER A 281 3.84 -8.70 -9.37
C SER A 281 3.03 -9.34 -8.22
N GLN A 282 3.62 -9.51 -7.05
CA GLN A 282 2.96 -10.06 -5.86
C GLN A 282 1.73 -9.27 -5.38
N GLY A 283 1.59 -7.99 -5.75
CA GLY A 283 0.45 -7.17 -5.35
C GLY A 283 -0.89 -7.74 -5.85
N ILE A 284 -0.88 -8.60 -6.87
CA ILE A 284 -2.10 -9.25 -7.36
C ILE A 284 -2.74 -10.15 -6.29
N ILE A 285 -1.96 -10.68 -5.34
CA ILE A 285 -2.46 -11.51 -4.25
C ILE A 285 -3.29 -10.68 -3.26
N THR A 286 -2.79 -9.50 -2.87
CA THR A 286 -3.51 -8.58 -1.98
C THR A 286 -4.71 -7.95 -2.69
N ALA A 287 -4.58 -7.60 -3.97
CA ALA A 287 -5.69 -7.17 -4.81
C ALA A 287 -6.85 -8.18 -4.78
N ALA A 288 -6.58 -9.46 -5.03
CA ALA A 288 -7.57 -10.53 -4.98
C ALA A 288 -8.21 -10.68 -3.59
N ALA A 289 -7.42 -10.54 -2.51
CA ALA A 289 -7.92 -10.61 -1.14
C ALA A 289 -9.01 -9.56 -0.86
N THR A 290 -8.83 -8.33 -1.37
CA THR A 290 -9.78 -7.22 -1.16
C THR A 290 -11.15 -7.44 -1.81
N VAL A 291 -11.23 -8.21 -2.89
CA VAL A 291 -12.50 -8.43 -3.61
C VAL A 291 -13.28 -9.62 -3.10
N MET A 292 -12.68 -10.43 -2.22
CA MET A 292 -13.25 -11.65 -1.66
C MET A 292 -13.85 -11.44 -0.26
N ALA A 293 -13.43 -10.41 0.47
CA ALA A 293 -13.97 -10.09 1.79
C ALA A 293 -15.24 -9.23 1.71
N ASP A 294 -16.24 -9.52 2.55
CA ASP A 294 -17.50 -8.77 2.62
C ASP A 294 -17.63 -7.97 3.92
N ASP A 295 -17.37 -8.64 5.03
CA ASP A 295 -17.36 -8.11 6.39
C ASP A 295 -15.99 -8.28 7.05
N TRP A 296 -15.85 -7.87 8.31
CA TRP A 296 -14.60 -7.98 9.05
C TRP A 296 -14.18 -9.42 9.33
N SER A 297 -15.13 -10.36 9.45
CA SER A 297 -14.83 -11.78 9.67
C SER A 297 -14.18 -12.40 8.42
N SER A 298 -14.85 -12.26 7.27
CA SER A 298 -14.33 -12.72 5.97
C SER A 298 -13.07 -11.96 5.53
N TRP A 299 -12.88 -10.73 6.02
CA TRP A 299 -11.62 -10.00 5.86
C TRP A 299 -10.46 -10.64 6.62
N ARG A 300 -10.66 -11.07 7.87
CA ARG A 300 -9.64 -11.81 8.63
C ARG A 300 -9.26 -13.11 7.90
N GLU A 301 -10.24 -13.87 7.42
CA GLU A 301 -9.99 -15.08 6.60
C GLU A 301 -9.19 -14.76 5.33
N SER A 302 -9.62 -13.75 4.57
CA SER A 302 -8.98 -13.35 3.31
C SER A 302 -7.54 -12.85 3.52
N THR A 303 -7.30 -12.05 4.55
CA THR A 303 -5.96 -11.55 4.89
C THR A 303 -5.01 -12.67 5.33
N HIS A 304 -5.49 -13.65 6.11
CA HIS A 304 -4.72 -14.85 6.46
C HIS A 304 -4.34 -15.65 5.22
N ALA A 305 -5.30 -15.91 4.33
CA ALA A 305 -5.06 -16.67 3.09
C ALA A 305 -4.07 -15.94 2.17
N ALA A 306 -4.21 -14.62 2.00
CA ALA A 306 -3.30 -13.80 1.21
C ALA A 306 -1.88 -13.81 1.77
N LEU A 307 -1.72 -13.62 3.08
CA LEU A 307 -0.41 -13.55 3.70
C LEU A 307 0.29 -14.92 3.76
N THR A 308 -0.48 -15.99 3.99
CA THR A 308 0.00 -17.38 3.89
C THR A 308 0.51 -17.67 2.47
N THR A 309 -0.25 -17.24 1.45
CA THR A 309 0.16 -17.36 0.04
C THR A 309 1.48 -16.63 -0.23
N LEU A 310 1.59 -15.37 0.20
CA LEU A 310 2.79 -14.55 0.02
C LEU A 310 4.01 -15.13 0.76
N PHE A 311 3.82 -15.66 1.97
CA PHE A 311 4.87 -16.34 2.71
C PHE A 311 5.43 -17.53 1.93
N TRP A 312 4.56 -18.45 1.46
CA TRP A 312 5.00 -19.63 0.73
C TRP A 312 5.58 -19.32 -0.63
N ILE A 313 5.07 -18.29 -1.33
CA ILE A 313 5.71 -17.75 -2.53
C ILE A 313 7.16 -17.39 -2.20
N GLY A 314 7.41 -16.52 -1.22
CA GLY A 314 8.75 -16.08 -0.86
C GLY A 314 9.70 -17.22 -0.48
N ILE A 315 9.22 -18.17 0.34
CA ILE A 315 10.00 -19.34 0.78
C ILE A 315 10.38 -20.25 -0.38
N ARG A 316 9.40 -20.72 -1.15
CA ARG A 316 9.65 -21.75 -2.17
C ARG A 316 10.37 -21.19 -3.39
N THR A 317 10.18 -19.90 -3.72
CA THR A 317 10.97 -19.25 -4.77
C THR A 317 12.42 -19.10 -4.34
N GLN A 318 12.68 -18.71 -3.09
CA GLN A 318 14.04 -18.61 -2.57
C GLN A 318 14.72 -19.97 -2.48
N GLN A 319 14.01 -20.99 -1.99
CA GLN A 319 14.50 -22.37 -1.93
C GLN A 319 14.89 -22.88 -3.34
N THR A 320 14.01 -22.67 -4.32
CA THR A 320 14.25 -23.06 -5.71
C THR A 320 15.46 -22.32 -6.28
N TRP A 321 15.55 -21.01 -6.05
CA TRP A 321 16.65 -20.20 -6.56
C TRP A 321 18.00 -20.55 -5.94
N ASN A 322 18.04 -20.82 -4.62
CA ASN A 322 19.25 -21.23 -3.93
C ASN A 322 19.77 -22.59 -4.43
N SER A 323 18.91 -23.50 -4.90
CA SER A 323 19.35 -24.77 -5.50
C SER A 323 20.19 -24.59 -6.77
N GLN A 324 20.20 -23.38 -7.36
CA GLN A 324 20.91 -23.02 -8.59
C GLN A 324 22.21 -22.23 -8.32
N LEU A 325 22.82 -22.39 -7.14
CA LEU A 325 24.01 -21.66 -6.68
C LEU A 325 25.11 -21.42 -7.74
N ARG A 326 25.42 -22.41 -8.58
CA ARG A 326 26.52 -22.34 -9.57
C ARG A 326 26.34 -21.23 -10.62
N ILE A 327 25.12 -20.88 -10.98
CA ILE A 327 24.84 -19.82 -11.97
C ILE A 327 24.66 -18.44 -11.32
N ASN A 328 24.42 -18.41 -10.00
CA ASN A 328 24.14 -17.19 -9.24
C ASN A 328 25.41 -16.48 -8.74
N THR A 329 26.57 -17.14 -8.78
CA THR A 329 27.84 -16.57 -8.34
C THR A 329 28.31 -15.42 -9.24
N ILE A 330 28.77 -14.34 -8.61
CA ILE A 330 29.36 -13.16 -9.27
C ILE A 330 30.69 -12.81 -8.60
N SER A 331 31.68 -12.35 -9.37
CA SER A 331 33.00 -11.98 -8.85
C SER A 331 33.00 -10.56 -8.28
N GLU A 332 33.91 -10.29 -7.34
CA GLU A 332 34.08 -8.97 -6.74
C GLU A 332 34.37 -7.88 -7.78
N ALA A 333 35.17 -8.21 -8.80
CA ALA A 333 35.46 -7.29 -9.89
C ALA A 333 34.20 -6.87 -10.67
N MET A 334 33.26 -7.79 -10.90
CA MET A 334 31.98 -7.48 -11.57
C MET A 334 31.05 -6.66 -10.66
N ILE A 335 31.08 -6.91 -9.35
CA ILE A 335 30.33 -6.12 -8.36
C ILE A 335 30.84 -4.67 -8.39
N GLN A 336 32.16 -4.49 -8.25
CA GLN A 336 32.77 -3.16 -8.21
C GLN A 336 32.53 -2.40 -9.51
N ASP A 337 32.74 -3.03 -10.68
CA ASP A 337 32.48 -2.40 -11.98
C ASP A 337 31.02 -1.94 -12.13
N SER A 338 30.05 -2.75 -11.66
CA SER A 338 28.63 -2.37 -11.67
C SER A 338 28.35 -1.15 -10.79
N ILE A 339 28.96 -1.09 -9.59
CA ILE A 339 28.84 0.03 -8.66
C ILE A 339 29.45 1.31 -9.26
N ASP A 340 30.65 1.21 -9.84
CA ASP A 340 31.38 2.33 -10.46
C ASP A 340 30.60 2.97 -11.62
N HIS A 341 29.73 2.20 -12.28
CA HIS A 341 28.86 2.68 -13.35
C HIS A 341 27.47 3.14 -12.88
N GLY A 342 27.21 3.17 -11.58
CA GLY A 342 25.93 3.59 -10.99
C GLY A 342 24.78 2.60 -11.20
N GLU A 343 25.09 1.33 -11.47
CA GLU A 343 24.10 0.28 -11.78
C GLU A 343 23.61 -0.46 -10.53
N ARG A 344 24.22 -0.18 -9.37
CA ARG A 344 24.08 -0.89 -8.08
C ARG A 344 24.71 -2.29 -8.08
N LYS A 345 24.72 -2.92 -6.90
CA LYS A 345 25.18 -4.31 -6.74
C LYS A 345 24.31 -5.24 -7.58
N PRO A 346 24.90 -6.13 -8.40
CA PRO A 346 24.14 -7.05 -9.23
C PRO A 346 23.21 -7.95 -8.42
N SER A 347 21.98 -8.06 -8.90
CA SER A 347 20.89 -8.86 -8.35
C SER A 347 20.17 -9.62 -9.48
N PRO A 348 19.23 -10.53 -9.16
CA PRO A 348 18.57 -11.35 -10.17
C PRO A 348 17.54 -10.62 -11.05
N MET A 349 17.35 -9.30 -10.89
CA MET A 349 16.43 -8.51 -11.70
C MET A 349 17.04 -7.15 -12.05
N LEU A 350 17.08 -6.83 -13.34
CA LEU A 350 17.63 -5.60 -13.89
C LEU A 350 16.51 -4.75 -14.48
N SER A 351 16.33 -3.53 -13.96
CA SER A 351 15.42 -2.53 -14.52
C SER A 351 16.12 -1.74 -15.61
N ILE A 352 15.49 -1.57 -16.77
CA ILE A 352 16.02 -0.87 -17.94
C ILE A 352 15.03 0.20 -18.38
N ARG A 353 15.53 1.43 -18.57
CA ARG A 353 14.75 2.59 -19.03
C ARG A 353 15.34 3.20 -20.30
N GLY A 354 14.48 3.77 -21.13
CA GLY A 354 14.83 4.60 -22.29
C GLY A 354 14.95 3.86 -23.63
N LEU A 355 15.14 2.53 -23.63
CA LEU A 355 15.14 1.71 -24.85
C LEU A 355 13.72 1.31 -25.25
N ILE A 356 13.43 1.18 -26.55
CA ILE A 356 12.23 0.42 -27.01
C ILE A 356 12.48 -1.08 -26.90
N ARG A 357 11.40 -1.87 -27.00
CA ARG A 357 11.45 -3.34 -26.87
C ARG A 357 12.45 -3.96 -27.85
N GLU A 358 12.46 -3.52 -29.10
CA GLU A 358 13.28 -4.08 -30.18
C GLU A 358 14.78 -3.82 -29.93
N GLU A 359 15.11 -2.65 -29.39
CA GLU A 359 16.48 -2.28 -29.02
C GLU A 359 16.97 -3.13 -27.85
N LEU A 360 16.13 -3.30 -26.81
CA LEU A 360 16.43 -4.16 -25.67
C LEU A 360 16.58 -5.62 -26.11
N GLN A 361 15.70 -6.11 -26.99
CA GLN A 361 15.79 -7.47 -27.53
C GLN A 361 17.12 -7.69 -28.24
N THR A 362 17.60 -6.71 -29.04
CA THR A 362 18.92 -6.80 -29.68
C THR A 362 20.06 -6.93 -28.66
N CYS A 363 19.98 -6.22 -27.53
CA CYS A 363 20.96 -6.35 -26.44
C CYS A 363 20.90 -7.73 -25.76
N ILE A 364 19.69 -8.25 -25.53
CA ILE A 364 19.47 -9.60 -24.98
C ILE A 364 20.05 -10.64 -25.94
N ASP A 365 19.73 -10.59 -27.23
CA ASP A 365 20.21 -11.55 -28.23
C ASP A 365 21.73 -11.51 -28.37
N ALA A 366 22.31 -10.31 -28.35
CA ALA A 366 23.76 -10.16 -28.32
C ALA A 366 24.37 -10.81 -27.08
N THR A 367 23.74 -10.68 -25.92
CA THR A 367 24.18 -11.30 -24.67
C THR A 367 24.06 -12.82 -24.71
N LYS A 368 22.93 -13.35 -25.22
CA LYS A 368 22.72 -14.80 -25.39
C LYS A 368 23.80 -15.47 -26.22
N ARG A 369 24.27 -14.83 -27.30
CA ARG A 369 25.37 -15.35 -28.13
C ARG A 369 26.66 -15.59 -27.33
N TYR A 370 26.95 -14.77 -26.31
CA TYR A 370 28.12 -14.97 -25.44
C TYR A 370 27.89 -16.03 -24.35
N LEU A 371 26.64 -16.28 -23.97
CA LEU A 371 26.27 -17.24 -22.91
C LEU A 371 26.11 -18.68 -23.44
N GLY A 372 26.04 -18.86 -24.76
CA GLY A 372 25.78 -20.16 -25.38
C GLY A 372 24.48 -20.80 -24.86
N ASN A 373 24.50 -22.11 -24.59
CA ASN A 373 23.33 -22.86 -24.13
C ASN A 373 22.75 -22.39 -22.78
N GLY A 374 23.53 -21.66 -21.97
CA GLY A 374 23.07 -21.12 -20.69
C GLY A 374 22.13 -19.91 -20.82
N GLY A 375 22.13 -19.21 -21.97
CA GLY A 375 21.39 -17.95 -22.14
C GLY A 375 19.94 -18.06 -22.59
N HIS A 376 19.43 -19.26 -22.87
CA HIS A 376 18.14 -19.44 -23.56
C HIS A 376 16.96 -18.79 -22.81
N ASP A 377 16.92 -18.94 -21.48
CA ASP A 377 15.89 -18.40 -20.59
C ASP A 377 16.01 -16.89 -20.31
N LEU A 378 17.07 -16.21 -20.76
CA LEU A 378 17.21 -14.77 -20.53
C LEU A 378 16.21 -13.99 -21.39
N ALA A 379 15.15 -13.44 -20.80
CA ALA A 379 14.11 -12.74 -21.52
C ALA A 379 13.56 -11.56 -20.73
N ILE A 380 12.83 -10.67 -21.41
CA ILE A 380 12.06 -9.62 -20.76
C ILE A 380 11.02 -10.30 -19.88
N SER A 381 11.14 -10.13 -18.57
CA SER A 381 10.23 -10.69 -17.56
C SER A 381 9.08 -9.73 -17.25
N MET A 382 9.32 -8.42 -17.37
CA MET A 382 8.32 -7.40 -17.09
C MET A 382 8.35 -6.27 -18.11
N THR A 383 7.16 -5.82 -18.53
CA THR A 383 6.92 -4.64 -19.35
C THR A 383 6.17 -3.63 -18.49
N ASN A 384 6.89 -2.70 -17.87
CA ASN A 384 6.29 -1.68 -17.01
C ASN A 384 5.77 -0.48 -17.82
N GLY A 385 6.27 -0.29 -19.03
CA GLY A 385 5.86 0.79 -19.93
C GLY A 385 6.53 0.64 -21.31
N PRO A 386 6.27 1.57 -22.24
CA PRO A 386 6.78 1.48 -23.61
C PRO A 386 8.31 1.53 -23.72
N ARG A 387 8.97 2.12 -22.70
CA ARG A 387 10.43 2.22 -22.59
C ARG A 387 10.94 1.88 -21.19
N HIS A 388 10.18 1.10 -20.42
CA HIS A 388 10.58 0.64 -19.09
C HIS A 388 10.30 -0.86 -18.98
N PHE A 389 11.38 -1.63 -18.89
CA PHE A 389 11.35 -3.08 -18.87
C PHE A 389 12.15 -3.61 -17.68
N VAL A 390 11.90 -4.86 -17.32
CA VAL A 390 12.75 -5.63 -16.41
C VAL A 390 13.16 -6.93 -17.11
N VAL A 391 14.42 -7.29 -16.94
CA VAL A 391 14.97 -8.59 -17.34
C VAL A 391 15.41 -9.31 -16.07
N SER A 392 14.92 -10.53 -15.89
CA SER A 392 15.16 -11.35 -14.70
C SER A 392 16.01 -12.58 -15.06
N GLY A 393 16.90 -12.99 -14.16
CA GLY A 393 17.74 -14.18 -14.35
C GLY A 393 19.01 -14.15 -13.49
N PRO A 394 19.99 -15.02 -13.78
CA PRO A 394 21.24 -15.06 -13.02
C PRO A 394 21.98 -13.70 -13.04
N PRO A 395 22.45 -13.17 -11.89
CA PRO A 395 23.10 -11.85 -11.81
C PRO A 395 24.28 -11.69 -12.77
N ARG A 396 25.07 -12.75 -12.96
CA ARG A 396 26.17 -12.79 -13.94
C ARG A 396 25.70 -12.51 -15.37
N TYR A 397 24.53 -13.04 -15.76
CA TYR A 397 23.99 -12.87 -17.11
C TYR A 397 23.48 -11.45 -17.30
N LEU A 398 22.82 -10.91 -16.28
CA LEU A 398 22.34 -9.54 -16.26
C LEU A 398 23.47 -8.51 -16.26
N TYR A 399 24.59 -8.80 -15.59
CA TYR A 399 25.80 -7.99 -15.74
C TYR A 399 26.29 -7.97 -17.20
N GLY A 400 26.33 -9.13 -17.87
CA GLY A 400 26.68 -9.21 -19.29
C GLY A 400 25.74 -8.38 -20.18
N LEU A 401 24.44 -8.37 -19.85
CA LEU A 401 23.45 -7.52 -20.50
C LEU A 401 23.72 -6.03 -20.26
N ASN A 402 24.08 -5.64 -19.03
CA ASN A 402 24.47 -4.25 -18.73
C ASN A 402 25.63 -3.77 -19.60
N LEU A 403 26.63 -4.61 -19.86
CA LEU A 403 27.73 -4.25 -20.76
C LEU A 403 27.23 -3.91 -22.18
N GLN A 404 26.20 -4.61 -22.68
CA GLN A 404 25.58 -4.27 -23.97
C GLN A 404 24.75 -2.98 -23.90
N ILE A 405 24.05 -2.75 -22.78
CA ILE A 405 23.28 -1.53 -22.55
C ILE A 405 24.20 -0.31 -22.45
N ARG A 406 25.36 -0.41 -21.79
CA ARG A 406 26.38 0.65 -21.74
C ARG A 406 26.81 1.10 -23.13
N LYS A 407 26.99 0.16 -24.07
CA LYS A 407 27.29 0.47 -25.48
C LYS A 407 26.16 1.25 -26.12
N ARG A 408 24.90 0.84 -25.91
CA ARG A 408 23.71 1.56 -26.40
C ARG A 408 23.59 2.97 -25.80
N LYS A 409 23.83 3.10 -24.50
CA LYS A 409 23.83 4.39 -23.78
C LYS A 409 24.85 5.35 -24.40
N LYS A 410 26.09 4.90 -24.64
CA LYS A 410 27.13 5.71 -25.31
C LYS A 410 26.71 6.15 -26.71
N MET A 411 26.18 5.24 -27.53
CA MET A 411 25.69 5.59 -28.88
C MET A 411 24.50 6.55 -28.85
N SER A 412 23.58 6.41 -27.89
CA SER A 412 22.45 7.33 -27.70
C SER A 412 22.94 8.73 -27.33
N ILE A 413 23.91 8.86 -26.42
CA ILE A 413 24.50 10.16 -26.05
C ILE A 413 25.18 10.82 -27.25
N GLN A 414 25.94 10.07 -28.05
CA GLN A 414 26.60 10.61 -29.25
C GLN A 414 25.60 11.10 -30.30
N ARG A 415 24.54 10.33 -30.58
CA ARG A 415 23.48 10.69 -31.54
C ARG A 415 22.61 11.85 -31.05
N ASN A 416 22.38 11.96 -29.74
CA ASN A 416 21.51 12.96 -29.12
C ASN A 416 22.28 14.20 -28.63
N SER A 417 23.39 14.57 -29.28
CA SER A 417 24.14 15.81 -29.03
C SER A 417 23.29 17.08 -29.22
N ALA A 418 22.07 16.96 -29.75
CA ALA A 418 21.03 17.99 -29.83
C ALA A 418 19.93 17.93 -28.71
N GLY A 419 20.10 17.11 -27.66
CA GLY A 419 19.31 17.18 -26.41
C GLY A 419 17.89 16.61 -26.41
N LYS A 420 17.41 15.96 -27.49
CA LYS A 420 16.00 15.54 -27.64
C LYS A 420 15.70 14.05 -27.40
N GLY A 421 16.68 13.25 -26.98
CA GLY A 421 16.50 11.79 -26.82
C GLY A 421 16.23 11.33 -25.39
N HIS A 422 15.56 10.19 -25.23
CA HIS A 422 15.33 9.57 -23.92
C HIS A 422 16.66 9.06 -23.34
N ALA A 423 16.93 9.39 -22.07
CA ALA A 423 18.11 8.89 -21.36
C ALA A 423 18.01 7.36 -21.18
N VAL A 424 18.99 6.63 -21.72
CA VAL A 424 19.12 5.18 -21.54
C VAL A 424 19.82 4.90 -20.22
N GLY A 425 19.23 4.04 -19.41
CA GLY A 425 19.80 3.64 -18.12
C GLY A 425 19.36 2.26 -17.70
N SER A 426 20.15 1.62 -16.85
CA SER A 426 19.83 0.36 -16.22
C SER A 426 20.27 0.36 -14.76
N MET A 427 19.52 -0.35 -13.92
CA MET A 427 19.74 -0.39 -12.48
C MET A 427 19.25 -1.73 -11.92
N PHE A 428 20.08 -2.41 -11.14
CA PHE A 428 19.71 -3.63 -10.44
C PHE A 428 18.68 -3.35 -9.34
N LEU A 429 17.65 -4.18 -9.28
CA LEU A 429 16.59 -4.10 -8.26
C LEU A 429 17.05 -4.75 -6.96
N GLU A 430 16.63 -4.21 -5.81
CA GLU A 430 16.93 -4.79 -4.50
C GLU A 430 16.01 -5.98 -4.20
N VAL A 431 16.26 -7.09 -4.88
CA VAL A 431 15.49 -8.34 -4.78
C VAL A 431 16.46 -9.53 -4.79
N SER A 432 15.99 -10.67 -4.28
CA SER A 432 16.82 -11.87 -4.07
C SER A 432 16.48 -13.04 -5.00
N VAL A 433 15.35 -12.97 -5.72
CA VAL A 433 14.91 -14.01 -6.67
C VAL A 433 14.43 -13.38 -7.98
N PRO A 434 14.56 -14.08 -9.13
CA PRO A 434 14.15 -13.59 -10.44
C PRO A 434 12.67 -13.88 -10.71
N PHE A 435 11.76 -13.14 -10.08
CA PHE A 435 10.32 -13.28 -10.34
C PHE A 435 9.97 -13.13 -11.83
N HIS A 436 8.83 -13.71 -12.21
CA HIS A 436 8.30 -13.70 -13.57
C HIS A 436 9.20 -14.45 -14.57
N THR A 437 9.74 -15.60 -14.17
CA THR A 437 10.64 -16.39 -15.02
C THR A 437 10.43 -17.89 -14.94
N SER A 438 10.85 -18.58 -16.01
CA SER A 438 10.94 -20.04 -16.06
C SER A 438 11.88 -20.63 -15.00
N TRP A 439 12.89 -19.87 -14.55
CA TRP A 439 13.84 -20.29 -13.51
C TRP A 439 13.16 -20.70 -12.19
N LEU A 440 12.00 -20.10 -11.89
CA LEU A 440 11.23 -20.36 -10.68
C LEU A 440 10.06 -21.32 -10.89
N ARG A 441 9.86 -21.88 -12.10
CA ARG A 441 8.70 -22.75 -12.41
C ARG A 441 8.55 -23.93 -11.46
N LYS A 442 9.66 -24.49 -10.97
CA LYS A 442 9.65 -25.60 -10.00
C LYS A 442 9.07 -25.22 -8.64
N ALA A 443 9.06 -23.93 -8.28
CA ALA A 443 8.45 -23.46 -7.04
C ALA A 443 6.91 -23.53 -7.09
N VAL A 444 6.29 -23.38 -8.26
CA VAL A 444 4.82 -23.35 -8.42
C VAL A 444 4.13 -24.59 -7.82
N PRO A 445 4.48 -25.84 -8.19
CA PRO A 445 3.85 -27.02 -7.60
C PRO A 445 4.17 -27.19 -6.10
N MET A 446 5.32 -26.70 -5.62
CA MET A 446 5.66 -26.72 -4.19
C MET A 446 4.71 -25.81 -3.41
N ILE A 447 4.54 -24.58 -3.89
CA ILE A 447 3.62 -23.58 -3.31
C ILE A 447 2.19 -24.10 -3.33
N GLN A 448 1.74 -24.68 -4.45
CA GLN A 448 0.39 -25.26 -4.55
C GLN A 448 0.16 -26.37 -3.52
N ASN A 449 1.18 -27.18 -3.24
CA ASN A 449 1.09 -28.20 -2.20
C ASN A 449 1.04 -27.59 -0.79
N ASP A 450 1.82 -26.54 -0.51
CA ASP A 450 1.76 -25.81 0.76
C ASP A 450 0.40 -25.10 0.97
N LEU A 451 -0.27 -24.75 -0.12
CA LEU A 451 -1.55 -24.03 -0.14
C LEU A 451 -2.78 -24.94 -0.37
N LYS A 452 -2.63 -26.26 -0.30
CA LYS A 452 -3.70 -27.22 -0.62
C LYS A 452 -4.98 -27.02 0.21
N ASP A 453 -4.83 -26.54 1.45
CA ASP A 453 -5.90 -26.30 2.41
C ASP A 453 -6.24 -24.79 2.54
N VAL A 454 -5.66 -23.95 1.67
CA VAL A 454 -5.84 -22.50 1.66
C VAL A 454 -6.77 -22.11 0.52
N SER A 455 -7.88 -21.47 0.86
CA SER A 455 -8.77 -20.85 -0.10
C SER A 455 -8.82 -19.34 0.11
N LEU A 456 -8.67 -18.56 -0.96
CA LEU A 456 -8.98 -17.12 -0.91
C LEU A 456 -10.49 -16.85 -0.91
N HIS A 457 -11.30 -17.87 -1.22
CA HIS A 457 -12.75 -17.83 -1.13
C HIS A 457 -13.20 -18.53 0.15
N SER A 458 -14.09 -17.91 0.91
CA SER A 458 -15.01 -18.70 1.73
C SER A 458 -15.94 -19.47 0.76
N SER A 459 -16.50 -20.60 1.18
CA SER A 459 -17.41 -21.43 0.37
C SER A 459 -18.64 -20.69 -0.21
N HIS A 460 -18.80 -19.39 0.08
CA HIS A 460 -19.89 -18.51 -0.36
C HIS A 460 -19.43 -17.23 -1.11
N ALA A 461 -18.13 -16.98 -1.30
CA ALA A 461 -17.61 -15.73 -1.87
C ALA A 461 -17.01 -15.91 -3.29
N ASN A 462 -17.81 -15.60 -4.32
CA ASN A 462 -17.30 -15.41 -5.68
C ASN A 462 -16.63 -14.03 -5.81
N ILE A 463 -15.58 -13.92 -6.63
CA ILE A 463 -14.99 -12.62 -7.04
C ILE A 463 -16.11 -11.72 -7.57
N LYS A 464 -16.30 -10.56 -6.94
CA LYS A 464 -17.45 -9.66 -7.22
C LYS A 464 -17.13 -8.56 -8.23
N ILE A 465 -15.86 -8.16 -8.31
CA ILE A 465 -15.36 -7.15 -9.25
C ILE A 465 -14.14 -7.73 -9.97
N PRO A 466 -13.86 -7.32 -11.21
CA PRO A 466 -12.77 -7.89 -11.98
C PRO A 466 -11.42 -7.67 -11.30
N VAL A 467 -10.61 -8.72 -11.30
CA VAL A 467 -9.20 -8.68 -10.89
C VAL A 467 -8.38 -8.84 -12.16
N PHE A 468 -7.80 -7.75 -12.65
CA PHE A 468 -7.13 -7.77 -13.95
C PHE A 468 -5.76 -8.45 -13.86
N SER A 469 -5.57 -9.48 -14.68
CA SER A 469 -4.34 -10.27 -14.79
C SER A 469 -3.15 -9.39 -15.16
N THR A 470 -2.02 -9.65 -14.50
CA THR A 470 -0.74 -8.99 -14.77
C THR A 470 -0.13 -9.37 -16.12
N GLU A 471 -0.57 -10.47 -16.73
CA GLU A 471 -0.03 -10.95 -18.02
C GLU A 471 -0.73 -10.28 -19.21
N ASN A 472 -2.04 -10.05 -19.12
CA ASN A 472 -2.86 -9.68 -20.28
C ASN A 472 -4.06 -8.75 -19.99
N GLY A 473 -4.29 -8.36 -18.74
CA GLY A 473 -5.40 -7.49 -18.35
C GLY A 473 -6.79 -8.13 -18.33
N GLN A 474 -6.90 -9.43 -18.61
CA GLN A 474 -8.18 -10.15 -18.50
C GLN A 474 -8.53 -10.42 -17.04
N ASP A 475 -9.82 -10.51 -16.72
CA ASP A 475 -10.26 -10.85 -15.37
C ASP A 475 -9.87 -12.29 -15.01
N VAL A 476 -9.06 -12.45 -13.94
CA VAL A 476 -8.60 -13.77 -13.48
C VAL A 476 -9.73 -14.65 -12.93
N SER A 477 -10.90 -14.08 -12.66
CA SER A 477 -12.08 -14.84 -12.23
C SER A 477 -12.68 -15.67 -13.36
N GLN A 478 -12.50 -15.23 -14.62
CA GLN A 478 -13.09 -15.88 -15.78
C GLN A 478 -12.36 -17.19 -16.12
N GLY A 479 -13.08 -18.30 -16.08
CA GLY A 479 -12.59 -19.61 -16.53
C GLY A 479 -11.68 -20.38 -15.55
N GLN A 480 -11.37 -19.84 -14.37
CA GLN A 480 -10.47 -20.48 -13.39
C GLN A 480 -11.17 -21.28 -12.28
N GLY A 481 -12.46 -20.99 -12.00
CA GLY A 481 -13.23 -21.69 -10.97
C GLY A 481 -12.53 -21.70 -9.60
N SER A 482 -12.39 -22.87 -8.97
CA SER A 482 -11.70 -23.02 -7.67
C SER A 482 -10.18 -22.85 -7.74
N LYS A 483 -9.58 -22.74 -8.93
CA LYS A 483 -8.11 -22.69 -9.14
C LYS A 483 -7.56 -21.27 -9.24
N VAL A 484 -8.34 -20.23 -8.92
CA VAL A 484 -7.90 -18.83 -8.98
C VAL A 484 -6.58 -18.63 -8.22
N LEU A 485 -6.46 -19.13 -6.99
CA LEU A 485 -5.24 -18.99 -6.20
C LEU A 485 -4.01 -19.60 -6.91
N HIS A 486 -4.16 -20.76 -7.55
CA HIS A 486 -3.09 -21.40 -8.30
C HIS A 486 -2.66 -20.57 -9.52
N HIS A 487 -3.63 -19.97 -10.20
CA HIS A 487 -3.35 -19.08 -11.32
C HIS A 487 -2.63 -17.81 -10.87
N LEU A 488 -3.07 -17.21 -9.76
CA LEU A 488 -2.41 -16.05 -9.15
C LEU A 488 -0.96 -16.34 -8.75
N VAL A 489 -0.70 -17.50 -8.15
CA VAL A 489 0.68 -17.94 -7.82
C VAL A 489 1.53 -18.04 -9.09
N ASP A 490 1.00 -18.61 -10.18
CA ASP A 490 1.72 -18.72 -11.44
C ASP A 490 2.04 -17.35 -12.06
N LEU A 491 1.09 -16.40 -11.98
CA LEU A 491 1.27 -15.01 -12.43
C LEU A 491 2.42 -14.29 -11.73
N VAL A 492 2.62 -14.55 -10.43
CA VAL A 492 3.72 -13.95 -9.64
C VAL A 492 5.04 -14.66 -9.90
N VAL A 493 5.03 -15.99 -9.93
CA VAL A 493 6.25 -16.80 -9.91
C VAL A 493 6.89 -16.93 -11.29
N SER A 494 6.10 -17.31 -12.30
CA SER A 494 6.65 -17.86 -13.55
C SER A 494 6.19 -17.16 -14.83
N ARG A 495 4.99 -16.55 -14.83
CA ARG A 495 4.49 -15.80 -16.00
C ARG A 495 5.12 -14.42 -16.10
N GLY A 496 5.24 -13.93 -17.33
CA GLY A 496 5.67 -12.57 -17.60
C GLY A 496 4.61 -11.55 -17.18
N LEU A 497 5.07 -10.34 -16.83
CA LEU A 497 4.19 -9.23 -16.47
C LEU A 497 4.16 -8.18 -17.59
N ASP A 498 2.97 -7.75 -17.99
CA ASP A 498 2.73 -6.64 -18.92
C ASP A 498 1.81 -5.62 -18.26
N TRP A 499 2.42 -4.64 -17.58
CA TRP A 499 1.71 -3.64 -16.79
C TRP A 499 0.85 -2.72 -17.67
N VAL A 500 1.28 -2.47 -18.91
CA VAL A 500 0.51 -1.67 -19.87
C VAL A 500 -0.82 -2.35 -20.18
N LYS A 501 -0.81 -3.68 -20.38
CA LYS A 501 -2.03 -4.46 -20.58
C LYS A 501 -2.85 -4.60 -19.30
N ALA A 502 -2.19 -4.89 -18.18
CA ALA A 502 -2.85 -5.05 -16.88
C ALA A 502 -3.64 -3.80 -16.45
N THR A 503 -3.14 -2.61 -16.83
CA THR A 503 -3.75 -1.33 -16.49
C THR A 503 -4.59 -0.71 -17.60
N ALA A 504 -4.68 -1.34 -18.78
CA ALA A 504 -5.43 -0.78 -19.92
C ALA A 504 -6.91 -0.51 -19.57
N ASN A 505 -7.52 -1.37 -18.76
CA ASN A 505 -8.91 -1.22 -18.33
C ASN A 505 -9.12 -0.13 -17.26
N LEU A 506 -8.04 0.40 -16.65
CA LEU A 506 -8.14 1.47 -15.63
C LEU A 506 -8.22 2.86 -16.26
N HIS A 507 -8.11 2.94 -17.58
CA HIS A 507 -8.07 4.15 -18.39
C HIS A 507 -8.90 3.94 -19.67
N PRO A 508 -10.23 3.76 -19.59
CA PRO A 508 -11.06 3.71 -20.78
C PRO A 508 -10.87 5.00 -21.61
N GLU A 509 -10.88 4.87 -22.93
CA GLU A 509 -10.89 6.01 -23.85
C GLU A 509 -11.98 7.00 -23.40
N PRO A 510 -11.65 8.30 -23.25
CA PRO A 510 -12.59 9.27 -22.69
C PRO A 510 -13.82 9.37 -23.59
N ALA A 511 -14.92 8.74 -23.15
CA ALA A 511 -16.22 8.98 -23.74
C ALA A 511 -16.63 10.42 -23.44
N LEU A 512 -17.32 11.07 -24.39
CA LEU A 512 -17.79 12.44 -24.22
C LEU A 512 -18.68 12.51 -22.96
N GLY A 513 -18.22 13.22 -21.91
CA GLY A 513 -18.96 13.43 -20.67
C GLY A 513 -18.57 12.53 -19.47
N THR A 514 -17.65 11.57 -19.60
CA THR A 514 -17.18 10.77 -18.45
C THR A 514 -16.02 11.45 -17.71
N ARG A 515 -16.11 11.53 -16.38
CA ARG A 515 -15.00 12.00 -15.53
C ARG A 515 -13.82 11.04 -15.60
N THR A 516 -12.60 11.57 -15.53
CA THR A 516 -11.38 10.79 -15.43
C THR A 516 -11.46 9.81 -14.25
N PRO A 517 -11.22 8.49 -14.45
CA PRO A 517 -11.19 7.52 -13.37
C PRO A 517 -10.16 7.86 -12.29
N ALA A 518 -10.47 7.50 -11.06
CA ALA A 518 -9.55 7.56 -9.94
C ALA A 518 -8.88 6.20 -9.75
N VAL A 519 -7.54 6.18 -9.64
CA VAL A 519 -6.77 4.97 -9.34
C VAL A 519 -6.13 5.12 -7.97
N LEU A 520 -6.52 4.25 -7.04
CA LEU A 520 -6.02 4.27 -5.67
C LEU A 520 -4.82 3.33 -5.51
N ASP A 521 -3.69 3.89 -5.15
CA ASP A 521 -2.46 3.15 -4.87
C ASP A 521 -2.40 2.77 -3.38
N PHE A 522 -2.57 1.47 -3.11
CA PHE A 522 -2.39 0.86 -1.78
C PHE A 522 -1.00 0.24 -1.60
N GLY A 523 -0.15 0.29 -2.63
CA GLY A 523 1.22 -0.19 -2.60
C GLY A 523 2.14 0.67 -1.74
N PRO A 524 3.18 0.07 -1.13
CA PRO A 524 4.13 0.84 -0.35
C PRO A 524 5.05 1.71 -1.22
N GLY A 525 5.65 2.73 -0.62
CA GLY A 525 6.63 3.61 -1.27
C GLY A 525 6.07 4.93 -1.83
N GLY A 526 4.77 5.19 -1.68
CA GLY A 526 4.13 6.46 -2.04
C GLY A 526 4.42 6.87 -3.49
N VAL A 527 4.96 8.08 -3.69
CA VAL A 527 5.32 8.62 -5.03
C VAL A 527 6.37 7.79 -5.78
N ASN A 528 7.12 6.95 -5.08
CA ASN A 528 8.10 6.03 -5.67
C ASN A 528 7.57 4.58 -5.77
N GLY A 529 6.31 4.38 -5.38
CA GLY A 529 5.58 3.11 -5.46
C GLY A 529 5.08 2.82 -6.87
N ILE A 530 4.00 2.03 -6.96
CA ILE A 530 3.49 1.55 -8.25
C ILE A 530 2.87 2.69 -9.08
N SER A 531 2.38 3.74 -8.41
CA SER A 531 1.99 4.99 -9.05
C SER A 531 3.03 5.59 -10.00
N SER A 532 4.33 5.33 -9.77
CA SER A 532 5.42 5.78 -10.66
C SER A 532 5.44 5.06 -12.02
N LEU A 533 4.71 3.95 -12.15
CA LEU A 533 4.58 3.15 -13.38
C LEU A 533 3.22 3.34 -14.06
N SER A 534 2.32 4.15 -13.46
CA SER A 534 0.98 4.31 -13.99
C SER A 534 0.98 4.99 -15.37
N PRO A 535 0.13 4.53 -16.30
CA PRO A 535 -0.07 5.19 -17.57
C PRO A 535 -0.55 6.64 -17.38
N SER A 536 -0.24 7.48 -18.37
CA SER A 536 -0.78 8.84 -18.43
C SER A 536 -2.31 8.81 -18.56
N GLY A 537 -3.01 9.72 -17.87
CA GLY A 537 -4.44 9.96 -18.10
C GLY A 537 -5.41 9.58 -16.97
N SER A 538 -4.97 8.97 -15.85
CA SER A 538 -5.83 8.82 -14.65
C SER A 538 -5.39 9.70 -13.49
N ARG A 539 -6.36 10.06 -12.65
CA ARG A 539 -6.10 10.70 -11.36
C ARG A 539 -5.64 9.62 -10.37
N ILE A 540 -4.34 9.57 -10.09
CA ILE A 540 -3.78 8.62 -9.13
C ILE A 540 -3.87 9.23 -7.74
N ILE A 541 -4.36 8.48 -6.75
CA ILE A 541 -4.38 8.90 -5.34
C ILE A 541 -3.58 7.89 -4.53
N LEU A 542 -2.58 8.37 -3.79
CA LEU A 542 -1.75 7.57 -2.91
C LEU A 542 -2.50 7.33 -1.59
N ALA A 543 -3.18 6.19 -1.47
CA ALA A 543 -4.04 5.89 -0.33
C ALA A 543 -3.25 5.75 0.99
N GLY A 544 -1.96 5.42 0.90
CA GLY A 544 -1.06 5.31 2.05
C GLY A 544 -0.33 6.59 2.45
N THR A 545 -0.31 7.63 1.62
CA THR A 545 0.54 8.82 1.85
C THR A 545 -0.27 10.03 2.32
N LEU A 546 0.02 10.56 3.52
CA LEU A 546 -0.70 11.71 4.11
C LEU A 546 -0.56 13.01 3.32
N GLY A 547 0.57 13.22 2.64
CA GLY A 547 0.82 14.43 1.85
C GLY A 547 2.22 14.44 1.23
N GLY A 548 2.42 15.28 0.22
CA GLY A 548 3.71 15.45 -0.45
C GLY A 548 3.70 16.64 -1.41
N LYS A 549 4.82 16.81 -2.14
CA LYS A 549 5.06 17.97 -3.03
C LYS A 549 4.68 17.73 -4.49
N LYS A 550 4.35 16.50 -4.86
CA LYS A 550 4.12 16.11 -6.24
C LYS A 550 2.67 16.44 -6.60
N THR A 551 2.46 17.29 -7.60
CA THR A 551 1.13 17.85 -7.92
C THR A 551 0.35 17.03 -8.95
N ASP A 552 1.00 16.06 -9.61
CA ASP A 552 0.39 15.17 -10.60
C ASP A 552 -0.24 13.90 -9.97
N VAL A 553 -0.19 13.78 -8.65
CA VAL A 553 -0.83 12.72 -7.87
C VAL A 553 -1.58 13.34 -6.69
N GLY A 554 -2.65 12.67 -6.27
CA GLY A 554 -3.37 12.99 -5.06
C GLY A 554 -2.87 12.23 -3.84
N TYR A 555 -3.23 12.72 -2.66
CA TYR A 555 -2.83 12.16 -1.36
C TYR A 555 -4.04 11.67 -0.54
N LYS A 556 -3.79 10.99 0.57
CA LYS A 556 -4.82 10.30 1.39
C LYS A 556 -6.02 11.19 1.77
N GLY A 557 -5.80 12.49 2.00
CA GLY A 557 -6.88 13.44 2.31
C GLY A 557 -7.94 13.58 1.21
N GLU A 558 -7.60 13.31 -0.05
CA GLU A 558 -8.52 13.39 -1.19
C GLU A 558 -9.46 12.19 -1.32
N LEU A 559 -9.22 11.10 -0.57
CA LEU A 559 -10.19 10.01 -0.49
C LEU A 559 -11.52 10.47 0.12
N PHE A 560 -11.47 11.54 0.91
CA PHE A 560 -12.57 12.04 1.73
C PHE A 560 -13.07 13.44 1.32
N GLY A 561 -12.37 14.10 0.39
CA GLY A 561 -12.56 15.50 0.02
C GLY A 561 -13.50 15.73 -1.16
#